data_AF-A0A0A2LNV2-F1
#
_entry.id   AF-A0A0A2LNV2-F1
#
_cell.length_a   1.000
_cell.length_b   1.000
_cell.length_c   1.000
_cell.angle_alpha   90.00
_cell.angle_beta   90.00
_cell.angle_gamma   90.00
#
_symmetry.space_group_name_H-M   'P 1'
#
loop_
_entity.id
_entity.type
_entity.pdbx_description
1 polymer ?
#
loop_
_entity_poly.entity_id
_entity_poly.type
_entity_poly.pdbx_seq_one_letter_code
_entity_poly.pdbx_strand_id
1 'polypeptide(L)'
;MKENFKIILAALQEAGMEMGQAQFSITEYSLKTRLSFKFKHIDEFLDFLQLEASHNDEKSDHIKNIFIEEGINPDNFFYVNFYKTKVTEL
;
A
#
# COMPACT_ATOMS: atom_id res chain seq x y z
N MET A 1 12.46 9.29 -7.07
CA MET A 1 11.74 8.60 -5.99
C MET A 1 11.54 9.57 -4.83
N LYS A 2 10.29 9.80 -4.39
CA LYS A 2 9.93 10.74 -3.31
C LYS A 2 10.55 10.30 -1.98
N GLU A 3 10.92 11.24 -1.10
CA GLU A 3 11.55 10.95 0.19
C GLU A 3 10.67 10.06 1.08
N ASN A 4 9.37 10.29 1.06
CA ASN A 4 8.34 9.53 1.77
C ASN A 4 8.44 8.03 1.45
N PHE A 5 8.68 7.69 0.17
CA PHE A 5 8.73 6.29 -0.28
C PHE A 5 9.96 5.58 0.25
N LYS A 6 11.09 6.27 0.38
CA LYS A 6 12.30 5.71 0.97
C LYS A 6 12.08 5.33 2.44
N ILE A 7 11.32 6.15 3.17
CA ILE A 7 10.97 5.89 4.57
C ILE A 7 10.09 4.64 4.68
N ILE A 8 9.09 4.51 3.80
CA ILE A 8 8.21 3.34 3.77
C ILE A 8 9.00 2.07 3.45
N LEU A 9 9.84 2.10 2.41
CA LEU A 9 10.67 0.96 2.03
C LEU A 9 11.67 0.56 3.11
N ALA A 10 12.30 1.54 3.78
CA ALA A 10 13.19 1.28 4.91
C ALA A 10 12.44 0.58 6.05
N ALA A 11 11.25 1.06 6.41
CA ALA A 11 10.45 0.45 7.46
C ALA A 11 9.97 -0.98 7.11
N LEU A 12 9.64 -1.24 5.84
CA LEU A 12 9.35 -2.59 5.35
C LEU A 12 10.58 -3.50 5.47
N GLN A 13 11.74 -3.02 5.05
CA GLN A 13 13.00 -3.77 5.12
C GLN A 13 13.41 -4.05 6.58
N GLU A 14 13.29 -3.08 7.48
CA GLU A 14 13.54 -3.24 8.92
C GLU A 14 12.59 -4.27 9.56
N ALA A 15 11.35 -4.37 9.05
CA ALA A 15 10.41 -5.41 9.44
C ALA A 15 10.70 -6.78 8.79
N GLY A 16 11.72 -6.88 7.93
CA GLY A 16 12.05 -8.09 7.16
C GLY A 16 10.97 -8.43 6.14
N MET A 17 10.43 -7.42 5.47
CA MET A 17 9.48 -7.55 4.36
C MET A 17 10.06 -6.94 3.10
N GLU A 18 9.93 -7.66 1.99
CA GLU A 18 10.13 -7.11 0.66
C GLU A 18 8.80 -6.61 0.11
N MET A 19 8.83 -5.51 -0.65
CA MET A 19 7.63 -4.90 -1.23
C MET A 19 6.78 -5.90 -2.04
N GLY A 20 7.42 -6.84 -2.76
CA GLY A 20 6.72 -7.86 -3.55
C GLY A 20 6.06 -8.98 -2.73
N GLN A 21 6.36 -9.07 -1.43
CA GLN A 21 5.84 -10.09 -0.51
C GLN A 21 4.95 -9.51 0.60
N ALA A 22 4.95 -8.18 0.74
CA ALA A 22 4.13 -7.48 1.71
C ALA A 22 2.68 -7.47 1.24
N GLN A 23 1.77 -7.94 2.09
CA GLN A 23 0.35 -7.68 1.92
C GLN A 23 0.01 -6.33 2.55
N PHE A 24 -1.11 -5.75 2.11
CA PHE A 24 -1.58 -4.49 2.62
C PHE A 24 -3.10 -4.43 2.73
N SER A 25 -3.59 -3.59 3.65
CA SER A 25 -5.00 -3.19 3.74
C SER A 25 -5.09 -1.68 3.76
N ILE A 26 -6.17 -1.15 3.20
CA ILE A 26 -6.42 0.29 3.09
C ILE A 26 -7.51 0.67 4.08
N THR A 27 -7.29 1.73 4.86
CA THR A 27 -8.22 2.22 5.88
C THR A 27 -8.27 3.74 5.91
N GLU A 28 -9.39 4.35 6.30
CA GLU A 28 -9.49 5.81 6.47
C GLU A 28 -8.71 6.33 7.70
N TYR A 29 -8.34 5.43 8.61
CA TYR A 29 -7.65 5.73 9.87
C TYR A 29 -6.36 4.92 10.02
N SER A 30 -5.43 5.42 10.83
CA SER A 30 -4.19 4.70 11.16
C SER A 30 -4.45 3.57 12.15
N LEU A 31 -3.91 2.38 11.89
CA LEU A 31 -3.89 1.29 12.87
C LEU A 31 -2.83 1.47 13.96
N LYS A 32 -2.16 2.64 14.02
CA LYS A 32 -1.09 2.98 14.99
C LYS A 32 0.06 1.97 15.01
N THR A 33 0.32 1.31 13.87
CA THR A 33 1.47 0.43 13.70
C THR A 33 2.61 1.20 13.03
N ARG A 34 3.85 0.71 13.18
CA ARG A 34 5.02 1.26 12.47
C ARG A 34 4.96 1.03 10.95
N LEU A 35 4.00 0.24 10.49
CA LEU A 35 3.79 -0.17 9.10
C LEU A 35 2.51 0.44 8.52
N SER A 36 1.95 1.44 9.19
CA SER A 36 0.78 2.19 8.77
C SER A 36 1.23 3.54 8.21
N PHE A 37 1.08 3.74 6.90
CA PHE A 37 1.54 4.95 6.21
C PHE A 37 0.39 5.69 5.56
N LYS A 38 0.40 7.02 5.66
CA LYS A 38 -0.61 7.87 5.06
C LYS A 38 -0.24 8.19 3.61
N PHE A 39 -1.21 8.04 2.71
CA PHE A 39 -1.14 8.49 1.32
C PHE A 39 -2.19 9.58 1.09
N LYS A 40 -1.91 10.54 0.21
CA LYS A 40 -2.79 11.68 -0.05
C LYS A 40 -3.98 11.32 -0.92
N HIS A 41 -3.79 10.42 -1.88
CA HIS A 41 -4.78 9.93 -2.84
C HIS A 41 -4.22 8.69 -3.56
N ILE A 42 -5.05 8.02 -4.35
CA ILE A 42 -4.72 6.74 -4.99
C ILE A 42 -3.51 6.83 -5.92
N ASP A 43 -3.32 7.92 -6.67
CA ASP A 43 -2.17 8.05 -7.57
C ASP A 43 -0.84 8.08 -6.82
N GLU A 44 -0.78 8.68 -5.62
CA GLU A 44 0.44 8.62 -4.79
C GLU A 44 0.77 7.17 -4.40
N PHE A 45 -0.26 6.35 -4.15
CA PHE A 45 -0.07 4.94 -3.83
C PHE A 45 0.31 4.11 -5.06
N LEU A 46 -0.29 4.35 -6.22
CA LEU A 46 0.08 3.68 -7.47
C LEU A 46 1.51 4.03 -7.92
N ASP A 47 1.92 5.29 -7.73
CA ASP A 47 3.31 5.75 -7.94
C ASP A 47 4.27 5.05 -6.96
N PHE A 48 3.91 4.91 -5.69
CA PHE A 48 4.68 4.12 -4.73
C PHE A 48 4.83 2.66 -5.17
N LEU A 49 3.76 2.08 -5.71
CA LEU A 49 3.76 0.71 -6.22
C LEU A 49 4.48 0.55 -7.57
N GLN A 50 4.97 1.65 -8.17
CA GLN A 50 5.57 1.68 -9.50
C GLN A 50 4.64 1.11 -10.60
N LEU A 51 3.33 1.19 -10.37
CA LEU A 51 2.32 0.68 -11.31
C LEU A 51 1.99 1.68 -12.43
N GLU A 52 2.14 2.98 -12.16
CA GLU A 52 1.95 4.03 -13.18
C GLU A 52 2.94 3.89 -14.35
N ALA A 53 4.19 3.51 -14.08
CA ALA A 53 5.21 3.33 -15.11
C ALA A 53 5.09 2.00 -15.88
N SER A 54 4.37 1.03 -15.32
CA SER A 54 4.38 -0.36 -15.79
C SER A 54 3.23 -0.71 -16.74
N HIS A 55 2.31 0.22 -17.05
CA HIS A 55 1.09 -0.04 -17.84
C HIS A 55 0.32 -1.29 -17.35
N ASN A 56 0.44 -1.59 -16.05
CA ASN A 56 -0.05 -2.82 -15.47
C ASN A 56 -1.49 -2.59 -14.97
N ASP A 57 -2.40 -2.52 -15.93
CA ASP A 57 -3.82 -2.19 -15.75
C ASP A 57 -4.48 -3.11 -14.72
N GLU A 58 -4.18 -4.42 -14.75
CA GLU A 58 -4.82 -5.42 -13.87
C GLU A 58 -4.55 -5.18 -12.38
N LYS A 59 -3.29 -4.89 -12.02
CA LYS A 59 -2.93 -4.60 -10.61
C LYS A 59 -3.52 -3.28 -10.13
N SER A 60 -3.54 -2.29 -11.02
CA SER A 60 -4.12 -0.98 -10.72
C SER A 60 -5.63 -1.08 -10.53
N ASP A 61 -6.31 -1.90 -11.33
CA ASP A 61 -7.73 -2.18 -11.21
C ASP A 61 -8.06 -2.96 -9.93
N HIS A 62 -7.24 -3.95 -9.57
CA HIS A 62 -7.39 -4.67 -8.31
C HIS A 62 -7.31 -3.72 -7.10
N ILE A 63 -6.36 -2.79 -7.09
CA ILE A 63 -6.25 -1.79 -6.01
C ILE A 63 -7.49 -0.90 -5.96
N LYS A 64 -7.96 -0.41 -7.11
CA LYS A 64 -9.19 0.38 -7.19
C LYS A 64 -10.40 -0.39 -6.65
N ASN A 65 -10.49 -1.69 -6.91
CA ASN A 65 -11.55 -2.54 -6.36
C ASN A 65 -11.48 -2.63 -4.82
N ILE A 66 -10.29 -2.70 -4.21
CA ILE A 66 -10.15 -2.66 -2.74
C ILE A 66 -10.76 -1.38 -2.16
N PHE A 67 -10.55 -0.22 -2.81
CA PHE A 67 -11.19 1.03 -2.36
C PHE A 67 -12.73 0.96 -2.41
N ILE A 68 -13.27 0.37 -3.47
CA ILE A 68 -14.72 0.19 -3.64
C ILE A 68 -15.28 -0.76 -2.57
N GLU A 69 -14.62 -1.89 -2.34
CA GLU A 69 -15.01 -2.91 -1.36
C GLU A 69 -15.00 -2.36 0.07
N GLU A 70 -13.97 -1.58 0.42
CA GLU A 70 -13.84 -0.96 1.74
C GLU A 70 -14.68 0.33 1.90
N GLY A 71 -15.32 0.80 0.82
CA GLY A 71 -16.12 2.03 0.83
C GLY A 71 -15.29 3.31 1.01
N ILE A 72 -14.01 3.28 0.63
CA ILE A 72 -13.05 4.37 0.82
C ILE A 72 -12.96 5.22 -0.44
N ASN A 73 -13.04 6.55 -0.29
CA ASN A 73 -12.88 7.46 -1.42
C ASN A 73 -11.40 7.54 -1.85
N PRO A 74 -11.04 7.13 -3.09
CA PRO A 74 -9.65 7.12 -3.58
C PRO A 74 -9.05 8.53 -3.80
N ASP A 75 -9.89 9.57 -3.91
CA ASP A 75 -9.45 10.98 -4.00
C ASP A 75 -9.09 11.58 -2.63
N ASN A 76 -9.53 10.95 -1.55
CA ASN A 76 -9.20 11.38 -0.19
C ASN A 76 -7.91 10.72 0.29
N PHE A 77 -7.38 11.24 1.40
CA PHE A 77 -6.28 10.57 2.08
C PHE A 77 -6.75 9.27 2.71
N PHE A 78 -5.85 8.29 2.73
CA PHE A 78 -6.07 6.99 3.39
C PHE A 78 -4.75 6.50 4.00
N TYR A 79 -4.85 5.44 4.78
CA TYR A 79 -3.72 4.73 5.35
C TYR A 79 -3.58 3.37 4.70
N VAL A 80 -2.35 3.03 4.33
CA VAL A 80 -1.98 1.69 3.89
C VAL A 80 -1.23 1.03 5.03
N ASN A 81 -1.75 -0.12 5.47
CA ASN A 81 -1.21 -0.90 6.57
C ASN A 81 -0.56 -2.14 6.00
N PHE A 82 0.77 -2.22 6.08
CA PHE A 82 1.52 -3.37 5.57
C PHE A 82 1.68 -4.45 6.62
N TYR A 83 1.60 -5.70 6.18
CA TYR A 83 1.80 -6.87 7.02
C TYR A 83 2.48 -8.00 6.24
N LYS A 84 3.18 -8.86 6.98
CA LYS A 84 3.77 -10.07 6.42
C LYS A 84 2.65 -10.94 5.89
N THR A 85 2.86 -11.49 4.70
CA THR A 85 2.07 -12.65 4.26
C THR A 85 2.25 -13.72 5.33
N LYS A 86 1.18 -14.00 6.10
CA LYS A 86 1.10 -15.29 6.78
C LYS A 86 1.09 -16.31 5.66
N VAL A 87 2.23 -16.94 5.42
CA VAL A 87 2.22 -18.23 4.74
C VAL A 87 1.35 -19.09 5.63
N THR A 88 0.09 -19.26 5.26
CA THR A 88 -0.69 -20.38 5.77
C THR A 88 0.05 -21.58 5.21
N GLU A 89 0.95 -22.16 6.02
CA GLU A 89 1.45 -23.51 5.78
C GLU A 89 0.20 -24.40 5.73
N LEU A 90 -0.19 -24.78 4.51
CA LEU A 90 -1.18 -25.80 4.21
C LEU A 90 -0.50 -27.16 4.21
#